data_AF-A0A448MQ04-F1
#
_entry.id   AF-A0A448MQ04-F1
#
_cell.length_a   1.000
_cell.length_b   1.000
_cell.length_c   1.000
_cell.angle_alpha   90.00
_cell.angle_beta   90.00
_cell.angle_gamma   90.00
#
_symmetry.space_group_name_H-M   'P 1'
#
loop_
_entity.id
_entity.type
_entity.pdbx_description
1 polymer ?
#
loop_
_entity_poly.entity_id
_entity_poly.type
_entity_poly.pdbx_seq_one_letter_code
_entity_poly.pdbx_strand_id
1 'polypeptide(L)'
;MKRLLTALLFGLLGCSLAVAKPVKNVDQAVDLVKKSIIKNKLTTLEPECLLFYEGGNEIYYQIDIREKHNEKCGGDLEIAGRLFTYTVDKKTGSLKTDAIATPCYINELGNQLHHCRGEKGEYLVPIDPVSPIIIYDPPRNK
;
A
#
# COMPACT_ATOMS: atom_id res chain seq x y z
N MET A 1 -6.21 -49.00 -34.76
CA MET A 1 -6.39 -47.69 -35.43
C MET A 1 -7.60 -47.03 -34.76
N LYS A 2 -7.62 -45.86 -34.14
CA LYS A 2 -6.86 -44.62 -34.26
C LYS A 2 -6.88 -43.91 -32.89
N ARG A 3 -5.68 -43.60 -32.39
CA ARG A 3 -5.25 -42.38 -31.70
C ARG A 3 -6.10 -41.86 -30.53
N LEU A 4 -5.63 -42.25 -29.34
CA LEU A 4 -5.66 -41.55 -28.06
C LEU A 4 -5.96 -40.04 -28.15
N LEU A 5 -7.06 -39.63 -27.52
CA LEU A 5 -7.25 -38.27 -27.03
C LEU A 5 -6.18 -38.00 -25.97
N THR A 6 -5.27 -37.06 -26.24
CA THR A 6 -4.32 -36.58 -25.23
C THR A 6 -4.08 -35.10 -25.48
N ALA A 7 -3.98 -34.35 -24.38
CA ALA A 7 -3.73 -32.92 -24.27
C ALA A 7 -4.98 -32.00 -24.26
N LEU A 8 -5.90 -32.28 -23.34
CA LEU A 8 -6.49 -31.20 -22.53
C LEU A 8 -5.57 -31.06 -21.29
N LEU A 9 -5.39 -29.84 -20.76
CA LEU A 9 -4.64 -29.47 -19.54
C LEU A 9 -3.15 -29.14 -19.72
N PHE A 10 -2.81 -27.93 -20.18
CA PHE A 10 -1.63 -27.18 -19.70
C PHE A 10 -1.84 -25.70 -20.01
N GLY A 11 -2.64 -25.03 -19.18
CA GLY A 11 -2.96 -23.62 -19.37
C GLY A 11 -3.65 -22.98 -18.16
N LEU A 12 -3.47 -23.54 -16.97
CA LEU A 12 -3.75 -22.79 -15.74
C LEU A 12 -2.54 -21.92 -15.47
N LEU A 13 -2.61 -20.73 -16.06
CA LEU A 13 -1.78 -19.58 -15.75
C LEU A 13 -1.78 -19.42 -14.22
N GLY A 14 -0.71 -19.87 -13.57
CA GLY A 14 -0.53 -19.70 -12.14
C GLY A 14 -0.42 -18.22 -11.83
N CYS A 15 -1.55 -17.59 -11.49
CA CYS A 15 -1.55 -16.37 -10.70
C CYS A 15 -0.84 -16.72 -9.39
N SER A 16 0.47 -16.49 -9.36
CA SER A 16 1.24 -16.54 -8.12
C SER A 16 0.73 -15.37 -7.28
N LEU A 17 -0.31 -15.61 -6.48
CA LEU A 17 -0.70 -14.71 -5.41
C LEU A 17 0.50 -14.66 -4.48
N ALA A 18 1.29 -13.58 -4.60
CA ALA A 18 2.43 -13.36 -3.76
C ALA A 18 1.93 -13.11 -2.34
N VAL A 19 1.79 -14.19 -1.58
CA VAL A 19 1.37 -14.14 -0.18
C VAL A 19 2.45 -13.37 0.59
N ALA A 20 2.02 -12.31 1.25
CA ALA A 20 2.87 -11.54 2.13
C ALA A 20 3.51 -12.45 3.20
N LYS A 21 4.76 -12.17 3.57
CA LYS A 21 5.55 -13.02 4.47
C LYS A 21 5.61 -12.41 5.88
N PRO A 22 5.72 -13.24 6.93
CA PRO A 22 5.92 -12.75 8.29
C PRO A 22 7.12 -11.80 8.40
N VAL A 23 6.97 -10.74 9.19
CA VAL A 23 7.97 -9.69 9.42
C VAL A 23 8.47 -9.82 10.86
N LYS A 24 9.76 -10.08 11.03
CA LYS A 24 10.34 -10.48 12.33
C LYS A 24 10.87 -9.32 13.17
N ASN A 25 11.16 -8.19 12.56
CA ASN A 25 11.72 -7.01 13.20
C ASN A 25 11.31 -5.72 12.47
N VAL A 26 11.60 -4.58 13.08
CA VAL A 26 11.22 -3.27 12.55
C VAL A 26 11.96 -2.91 11.27
N ASP A 27 13.23 -3.31 11.11
CA ASP A 27 14.00 -3.09 9.88
C ASP A 27 13.33 -3.75 8.67
N GLN A 28 12.86 -5.00 8.83
CA GLN A 28 12.11 -5.70 7.79
C GLN A 28 10.78 -4.99 7.47
N ALA A 29 10.13 -4.38 8.47
CA ALA A 29 8.92 -3.60 8.26
C ALA A 29 9.21 -2.31 7.47
N VAL A 30 10.27 -1.59 7.83
CA VAL A 30 10.72 -0.38 7.12
C VAL A 30 11.09 -0.68 5.68
N ASP A 31 11.83 -1.77 5.42
CA ASP A 31 12.18 -2.19 4.07
C ASP A 31 10.95 -2.55 3.23
N LEU A 32 9.96 -3.19 3.84
CA LEU A 32 8.70 -3.52 3.18
C LEU A 32 7.90 -2.25 2.84
N VAL A 33 7.85 -1.29 3.77
CA VAL A 33 7.21 0.01 3.56
C VAL A 33 7.93 0.81 2.46
N LYS A 34 9.26 0.90 2.47
CA LYS A 34 10.06 1.54 1.39
C LYS A 34 9.73 0.97 0.02
N LYS A 35 9.69 -0.36 -0.10
CA LYS A 35 9.30 -1.04 -1.36
C LYS A 35 7.89 -0.66 -1.80
N SER A 36 6.95 -0.59 -0.85
CA SER A 36 5.57 -0.19 -1.13
C SER A 36 5.48 1.26 -1.61
N ILE A 37 6.20 2.19 -0.98
CA ILE A 37 6.23 3.61 -1.37
C ILE A 37 6.74 3.77 -2.81
N ILE A 38 7.88 3.16 -3.13
CA ILE A 38 8.50 3.25 -4.46
C ILE A 38 7.57 2.64 -5.52
N LYS A 39 7.06 1.43 -5.24
CA LYS A 39 6.20 0.70 -6.17
C LYS A 39 4.90 1.45 -6.47
N ASN A 40 4.28 2.02 -5.45
CA ASN A 40 2.99 2.70 -5.57
C ASN A 40 3.11 4.21 -5.82
N LYS A 41 4.34 4.73 -5.93
CA LYS A 41 4.64 6.15 -6.18
C LYS A 41 3.88 7.09 -5.22
N LEU A 42 3.88 6.76 -3.93
CA LEU A 42 3.11 7.49 -2.92
C LEU A 42 3.67 8.88 -2.60
N THR A 43 4.88 9.18 -3.06
CA THR A 43 5.52 10.50 -2.99
C THR A 43 6.49 10.65 -4.14
N THR A 44 6.82 11.91 -4.47
CA THR A 44 7.89 12.26 -5.42
C THR A 44 9.26 12.38 -4.76
N LEU A 45 9.34 12.31 -3.44
CA LEU A 45 10.61 12.37 -2.71
C LEU A 45 11.40 11.07 -2.86
N GLU A 46 12.71 11.20 -3.00
CA GLU A 46 13.63 10.06 -2.98
C GLU A 46 13.61 9.37 -1.61
N PRO A 47 13.82 8.04 -1.51
CA PRO A 47 13.75 7.30 -0.25
C PRO A 47 14.70 7.82 0.85
N GLU A 48 15.83 8.41 0.47
CA GLU A 48 16.80 9.04 1.38
C GLU A 48 16.31 10.37 2.00
N CYS A 49 15.28 10.97 1.41
CA CYS A 49 14.60 12.17 1.88
C CYS A 49 13.34 11.86 2.70
N LEU A 50 13.21 10.60 3.14
CA LEU A 50 12.15 10.15 4.02
C LEU A 50 12.72 9.81 5.41
N LEU A 51 11.99 10.20 6.45
CA LEU A 51 12.17 9.73 7.82
C LEU A 51 11.11 8.68 8.13
N PHE A 52 11.52 7.64 8.87
CA PHE A 52 10.68 6.51 9.26
C PHE A 52 10.64 6.45 10.79
N TYR A 53 9.52 6.84 11.38
CA TYR A 53 9.31 6.76 12.82
C TYR A 53 8.57 5.47 13.15
N GLU A 54 9.17 4.65 14.02
CA GLU A 54 8.63 3.36 14.42
C GLU A 54 7.74 3.44 15.66
N GLY A 55 6.72 2.57 15.68
CA GLY A 55 5.84 2.34 16.80
C GLY A 55 5.03 1.06 16.59
N GLY A 56 3.82 1.02 17.15
CA GLY A 56 2.91 -0.12 17.04
C GLY A 56 2.85 -0.94 18.33
N ASN A 57 2.47 -2.22 18.21
CA ASN A 57 2.22 -3.10 19.35
C ASN A 57 2.70 -4.54 19.06
N GLU A 58 2.26 -5.52 19.84
CA GLU A 58 2.64 -6.93 19.67
C GLU A 58 2.17 -7.55 18.35
N ILE A 59 1.13 -6.99 17.71
CA ILE A 59 0.48 -7.53 16.51
C ILE A 59 1.01 -6.88 15.23
N TYR A 60 1.30 -5.58 15.24
CA TYR A 60 1.73 -4.83 14.06
C TYR A 60 2.86 -3.85 14.36
N TYR A 61 3.64 -3.52 13.33
CA TYR A 61 4.49 -2.34 13.32
C TYR A 61 3.71 -1.15 12.76
N GLN A 62 3.85 0.02 13.37
CA GLN A 62 3.38 1.28 12.78
C GLN A 62 4.60 2.07 12.31
N ILE A 63 4.58 2.54 11.06
CA ILE A 63 5.68 3.31 10.47
C ILE A 63 5.11 4.64 9.99
N ASP A 64 5.42 5.74 10.68
CA ASP A 64 5.05 7.09 10.28
C ASP A 64 6.13 7.68 9.37
N ILE A 65 5.70 8.14 8.19
CA ILE A 65 6.58 8.64 7.13
C ILE A 65 6.53 10.15 7.12
N ARG A 66 7.70 10.76 7.21
CA ARG A 66 7.87 12.21 7.22
C ARG A 66 8.92 12.65 6.23
N GLU A 67 8.86 13.92 5.87
CA GLU A 67 9.90 14.57 5.09
C GLU A 67 11.16 14.69 5.93
N LYS A 68 12.31 14.36 5.34
CA LYS A 68 13.63 14.66 5.90
C LYS A 68 14.06 16.01 5.38
N HIS A 69 14.17 17.01 6.26
CA HIS A 69 14.65 18.33 5.85
C HIS A 69 16.14 18.50 6.09
N ASN A 70 16.85 18.91 5.04
CA ASN A 70 18.29 19.25 5.04
C ASN A 70 18.64 19.90 3.68
N GLU A 71 19.89 20.34 3.53
CA GLU A 71 20.38 20.96 2.29
C GLU A 71 20.13 20.12 1.02
N LYS A 72 20.24 18.79 1.12
CA LYS A 72 20.04 17.88 -0.01
C LYS A 72 18.56 17.65 -0.34
N CYS A 73 17.70 17.56 0.68
CA CYS A 73 16.30 17.18 0.55
C CYS A 73 15.33 18.37 0.52
N GLY A 74 15.81 19.58 0.82
CA GLY A 74 15.01 20.79 0.94
C GLY A 74 14.14 20.82 2.20
N GLY A 75 13.16 21.72 2.22
CA GLY A 75 12.20 21.89 3.31
C GLY A 75 12.68 22.78 4.46
N ASP A 76 11.75 23.05 5.38
CA ASP A 76 12.02 23.84 6.60
C ASP A 76 12.66 22.96 7.68
N LEU A 77 13.89 23.27 8.08
CA LEU A 77 14.65 22.49 9.06
C LEU A 77 13.93 22.30 10.40
N GLU A 78 12.99 23.18 10.76
CA GLU A 78 12.26 23.15 12.02
C GLU A 78 10.95 22.33 11.94
N ILE A 79 10.50 21.95 10.74
CA ILE A 79 9.18 21.33 10.54
C ILE A 79 9.32 20.04 9.71
N ALA A 80 9.31 18.87 10.35
CA ALA A 80 9.25 17.59 9.63
C ALA A 80 7.80 17.25 9.25
N GLY A 81 7.39 17.70 8.05
CA GLY A 81 6.05 17.48 7.50
C GLY A 81 5.67 16.00 7.49
N ARG A 82 4.50 15.67 8.04
CA ARG A 82 3.97 14.30 7.98
C ARG A 82 3.44 14.02 6.57
N LEU A 83 3.83 12.89 6.00
CA LEU A 83 3.32 12.43 4.71
C LEU A 83 2.15 11.46 4.91
N PHE A 84 2.42 10.29 5.50
CA PHE A 84 1.43 9.22 5.70
C PHE A 84 1.98 8.18 6.68
N THR A 85 1.12 7.27 7.13
CA THR A 85 1.47 6.16 8.01
C THR A 85 1.19 4.82 7.34
N TYR A 86 1.97 3.82 7.71
CA TYR A 86 1.72 2.41 7.45
C TYR A 86 1.44 1.63 8.74
N THR A 87 0.59 0.62 8.65
CA THR A 87 0.64 -0.54 9.55
C THR A 87 1.11 -1.77 8.79
N VAL A 88 1.98 -2.55 9.44
CA VAL A 88 2.53 -3.80 8.92
C VAL A 88 2.17 -4.91 9.90
N ASP A 89 1.32 -5.84 9.47
CA ASP A 89 0.99 -7.02 10.27
C ASP A 89 2.25 -7.89 10.45
N LYS A 90 2.64 -8.23 11.68
CA LYS A 90 3.88 -8.98 11.93
C LYS A 90 3.78 -10.43 11.45
N LYS A 91 2.59 -11.03 11.52
CA LYS A 91 2.36 -12.43 11.17
C LYS A 91 2.27 -12.61 9.66
N THR A 92 1.62 -11.68 8.96
CA THR A 92 1.35 -11.81 7.53
C THR A 92 2.21 -10.91 6.66
N GLY A 93 2.78 -9.83 7.19
CA GLY A 93 3.43 -8.80 6.38
C GLY A 93 2.46 -7.99 5.53
N SER A 94 1.15 -8.06 5.81
CA SER A 94 0.15 -7.26 5.10
C SER A 94 0.31 -5.77 5.46
N LEU A 95 0.22 -4.91 4.45
CA LEU A 95 0.35 -3.47 4.61
C LEU A 95 -1.01 -2.79 4.56
N LYS A 96 -1.21 -1.78 5.40
CA LYS A 96 -2.29 -0.79 5.24
C LYS A 96 -1.72 0.62 5.38
N THR A 97 -2.23 1.57 4.61
CA THR A 97 -1.77 2.98 4.65
C THR A 97 -2.91 3.98 4.47
N ASP A 98 -2.77 5.18 5.05
CA ASP A 98 -3.67 6.32 4.86
C ASP A 98 -3.25 7.21 3.67
N ALA A 99 -2.19 6.85 2.95
CA ALA A 99 -1.72 7.56 1.76
C ALA A 99 -2.72 7.51 0.59
N ILE A 100 -3.65 6.54 0.60
CA ILE A 100 -4.64 6.33 -0.44
C ILE A 100 -6.02 6.59 0.15
N ALA A 101 -6.67 7.66 -0.30
CA ALA A 101 -8.10 7.84 -0.07
C ALA A 101 -8.87 6.96 -1.05
N THR A 102 -9.62 5.97 -0.57
CA THR A 102 -10.61 5.31 -1.41
C THR A 102 -11.73 6.31 -1.68
N PRO A 103 -12.04 6.66 -2.95
CA PRO A 103 -13.19 7.48 -3.24
C PRO A 103 -14.45 6.75 -2.74
N CYS A 104 -15.19 7.40 -1.86
CA CYS A 104 -16.51 6.93 -1.45
C CYS A 104 -17.39 6.89 -2.70
N TYR A 105 -17.72 5.69 -3.20
CA TYR A 105 -18.68 5.54 -4.28
C TYR A 105 -20.08 5.85 -3.74
N ILE A 106 -20.60 7.03 -4.09
CA ILE A 106 -22.04 7.31 -4.10
C ILE A 106 -22.59 6.71 -5.39
N ASN A 107 -23.58 5.82 -5.29
CA ASN A 107 -24.32 5.39 -6.47
C ASN A 107 -25.25 6.52 -6.95
N GLU A 108 -25.75 6.44 -8.19
CA GLU A 108 -26.68 7.41 -8.79
C GLU A 108 -27.99 7.59 -7.99
N LEU A 109 -28.25 6.69 -7.04
CA LEU A 109 -29.42 6.70 -6.15
C LEU A 109 -29.16 7.44 -4.83
N GLY A 110 -27.98 8.03 -4.64
CA GLY A 110 -27.62 8.76 -3.41
C GLY A 110 -27.41 7.87 -2.18
N ASN A 111 -27.38 6.54 -2.37
CA ASN A 111 -27.23 5.59 -1.27
C ASN A 111 -25.76 5.23 -1.10
N GLN A 112 -25.24 5.55 0.08
CA GLN A 112 -23.90 5.21 0.52
C GLN A 112 -23.79 3.69 0.69
N LEU A 113 -23.25 2.97 -0.30
CA LEU A 113 -23.30 1.50 -0.29
C LEU A 113 -22.35 0.85 0.72
N HIS A 114 -21.37 1.57 1.29
CA HIS A 114 -20.59 1.07 2.41
C HIS A 114 -20.32 2.23 3.37
N HIS A 115 -20.60 1.99 4.65
CA HIS A 115 -20.42 2.88 5.79
C HIS A 115 -19.16 3.77 5.67
N CYS A 116 -19.28 5.01 5.16
CA CYS A 116 -18.23 6.02 5.27
C CYS A 116 -18.63 6.98 6.38
N ARG A 117 -18.02 6.81 7.56
CA ARG A 117 -18.08 7.80 8.61
C ARG A 117 -16.69 7.96 9.19
N GLY A 118 -15.89 8.77 8.50
CA GLY A 118 -14.61 9.27 8.96
C GLY A 118 -14.19 10.43 8.06
N GLU A 119 -13.77 11.53 8.67
CA GLU A 119 -13.21 12.68 7.97
C GLU A 119 -11.89 12.29 7.30
N LYS A 120 -11.37 13.13 6.38
CA LYS A 120 -10.08 12.90 5.70
C LYS A 120 -9.01 12.46 6.70
N GLY A 121 -8.51 11.23 6.57
CA GLY A 121 -7.33 10.75 7.32
C GLY A 121 -7.51 9.51 8.22
N GLU A 122 -8.69 8.89 8.29
CA GLU A 122 -8.93 7.85 9.32
C GLU A 122 -8.92 6.38 8.84
N TYR A 123 -8.74 6.10 7.56
CA TYR A 123 -8.79 4.72 7.05
C TYR A 123 -7.47 4.26 6.45
N LEU A 124 -6.81 3.32 7.13
CA LEU A 124 -5.69 2.59 6.56
C LEU A 124 -6.22 1.57 5.54
N VAL A 125 -5.99 1.84 4.26
CA VAL A 125 -6.43 0.98 3.15
C VAL A 125 -5.40 -0.13 2.93
N PRO A 126 -5.82 -1.41 2.82
CA PRO A 126 -4.92 -2.49 2.43
C PRO A 126 -4.24 -2.17 1.10
N ILE A 127 -2.91 -2.17 1.10
CA ILE A 127 -2.12 -2.00 -0.12
C ILE A 127 -1.37 -3.30 -0.35
N ASP A 128 -1.56 -3.88 -1.52
CA ASP A 128 -0.94 -5.17 -1.81
C ASP A 128 0.59 -5.01 -1.79
N PRO A 129 1.31 -5.71 -0.91
CA PRO A 129 2.76 -5.58 -0.83
C PRO A 129 3.44 -6.01 -2.15
N VAL A 130 2.77 -6.79 -3.02
CA VAL A 130 3.41 -7.42 -4.19
C VAL A 130 2.57 -7.39 -5.49
N SER A 131 1.25 -7.20 -5.48
CA SER A 131 0.45 -7.10 -6.74
C SER A 131 0.46 -5.72 -7.41
N PRO A 132 0.36 -5.65 -8.76
CA PRO A 132 0.46 -4.41 -9.52
C PRO A 132 -0.58 -3.36 -9.13
N ILE A 133 -0.20 -2.11 -9.39
CA ILE A 133 -1.00 -0.90 -9.19
C ILE A 133 -2.39 -1.08 -9.79
N ILE A 134 -3.44 -1.04 -8.96
CA ILE A 134 -4.80 -0.77 -9.47
C ILE A 134 -4.90 0.75 -9.62
N ILE A 135 -4.45 1.29 -10.77
CA ILE A 135 -4.88 2.61 -11.20
C ILE A 135 -6.35 2.42 -11.57
N TYR A 136 -7.24 2.86 -10.69
CA TYR A 136 -8.62 3.08 -11.11
C TYR A 136 -8.61 4.34 -11.99
N ASP A 137 -8.68 4.15 -13.30
CA ASP A 137 -9.02 5.22 -14.25
C ASP A 137 -10.54 5.33 -14.26
N PRO A 138 -11.16 6.34 -13.62
CA PRO A 138 -12.60 6.52 -13.72
C PRO A 138 -12.96 6.72 -15.21
N PRO A 139 -14.05 6.12 -15.70
CA PRO A 139 -14.46 6.31 -17.09
C PRO A 139 -14.62 7.80 -17.37
N ARG A 140 -13.80 8.32 -18.30
CA ARG A 140 -13.96 9.66 -18.84
C ARG A 140 -15.25 9.68 -19.64
N ASN A 141 -16.31 10.25 -19.05
CA ASN A 141 -17.55 10.51 -19.76
C ASN A 141 -17.25 11.39 -21.00
N LYS A 142 -17.59 10.86 -22.18
CA LYS A 142 -17.69 11.63 -23.43
C LYS A 142 -19.07 12.25 -23.53
#